data_AF-A0A7G2MEF9-F1
#
_entry.id   AF-A0A7G2MEF9-F1
#
_cell.length_a   1.000
_cell.length_b   1.000
_cell.length_c   1.000
_cell.angle_alpha   90.00
_cell.angle_beta   90.00
_cell.angle_gamma   90.00
#
_symmetry.space_group_name_H-M   'P 1'
#
loop_
_entity.id
_entity.type
_entity.pdbx_description
1 polymer ?
#
loop_
_entity_poly.entity_id
_entity_poly.type
_entity_poly.pdbx_seq_one_letter_code
_entity_poly.pdbx_strand_id
1 'polypeptide(L)'
;MLLSACYHEDDIIPSEKTMVLRFDFPQGNNSWDEDLVKINEEFGVCMIYKDIEEGDYNRSWTGGGVFAAEFHGQDLNDEQAQFYTNFFKNHVFNYLNAEITQKVLPPYYYMVYDYHALYSFGTMQLKSEMSFYTDNLDFWVTCLEGDVNPLTFAQLVRPKTAEDYLMCRGVILKEIFEKAIEVGNIVVPEEFNTGIDYQTEITYKVGYENDDNYYVKRGFPGIMYTTFNFSDLQSVTKINPQTNFLQYINLGMRYTKEEYEALRPSSKYPLVHEKRQFVIDYMKRVHNIDLVAIVRGPEL
;
A
#
# COMPACT_ATOMS: atom_id res chain seq x y z
N MET A 1 32.03 -50.16 3.05
CA MET A 1 32.07 -49.56 1.71
C MET A 1 31.74 -48.09 1.89
N LEU A 2 32.69 -47.22 1.52
CA LEU A 2 32.69 -45.79 1.83
C LEU A 2 31.55 -45.03 1.12
N LEU A 3 30.84 -44.19 1.87
CA LEU A 3 30.07 -43.07 1.35
C LEU A 3 31.05 -41.93 1.06
N SER A 4 31.21 -41.55 -0.22
CA SER A 4 31.87 -40.30 -0.58
C SER A 4 31.34 -39.84 -1.94
N ALA A 5 30.61 -38.73 -1.92
CA ALA A 5 30.54 -37.77 -3.01
C ALA A 5 30.03 -36.45 -2.39
N CYS A 6 30.94 -35.69 -1.79
CA CYS A 6 30.74 -34.25 -1.60
C CYS A 6 30.94 -33.62 -2.98
N TYR A 7 29.86 -33.20 -3.63
CA TYR A 7 29.99 -32.21 -4.70
C TYR A 7 30.25 -30.87 -4.02
N HIS A 8 31.43 -30.29 -4.29
CA HIS A 8 31.61 -28.86 -4.12
C HIS A 8 30.74 -28.19 -5.18
N GLU A 9 29.68 -27.52 -4.74
CA GLU A 9 29.05 -26.50 -5.58
C GLU A 9 30.08 -25.39 -5.76
N ASP A 10 30.38 -25.06 -7.01
CA ASP A 10 31.21 -23.89 -7.31
C ASP A 10 30.54 -22.65 -6.71
N ASP A 11 31.33 -21.79 -6.06
CA ASP A 11 30.85 -20.54 -5.51
C ASP A 11 30.11 -19.76 -6.59
N ILE A 12 28.82 -19.47 -6.37
CA ILE A 12 28.05 -18.57 -7.23
C ILE A 12 28.64 -17.17 -7.04
N ILE A 13 29.55 -16.79 -7.93
CA ILE A 13 30.03 -15.42 -8.04
C ILE A 13 28.84 -14.60 -8.53
N PRO A 14 28.33 -13.62 -7.77
CA PRO A 14 27.30 -12.73 -8.26
C PRO A 14 27.88 -12.00 -9.47
N SER A 15 27.36 -12.27 -10.66
CA SER A 15 27.56 -11.36 -11.78
C SER A 15 27.06 -9.99 -11.33
N GLU A 16 27.81 -8.91 -11.59
CA GLU A 16 27.31 -7.55 -11.42
C GLU A 16 25.89 -7.50 -11.97
N LYS A 17 24.89 -7.31 -11.10
CA LYS A 17 23.48 -7.26 -11.49
C LYS A 17 23.24 -5.93 -12.19
N THR A 18 23.77 -5.77 -13.39
CA THR A 18 23.14 -4.90 -14.38
C THR A 18 21.84 -5.60 -14.76
N MET A 19 20.79 -5.35 -13.98
CA MET A 19 19.43 -5.68 -14.39
C MET A 19 19.22 -4.93 -15.72
N VAL A 20 19.19 -5.66 -16.83
CA VAL A 20 18.83 -5.08 -18.12
C VAL A 20 17.38 -4.63 -17.95
N LEU A 21 17.16 -3.31 -17.92
CA LEU A 21 15.83 -2.77 -17.77
C LEU A 21 15.01 -3.13 -19.02
N ARG A 22 13.79 -3.64 -18.82
CA ARG A 22 12.81 -3.89 -19.88
C ARG A 22 12.40 -2.61 -20.61
N PHE A 23 12.47 -1.48 -19.93
CA PHE A 23 12.04 -0.17 -20.40
C PHE A 23 13.24 0.78 -20.44
N ASP A 24 13.31 1.61 -21.47
CA ASP A 24 14.12 2.81 -21.44
C ASP A 24 13.55 3.76 -20.37
N PHE A 25 14.41 4.42 -19.59
CA PHE A 25 13.97 5.31 -18.52
C PHE A 25 14.84 6.59 -18.45
N PRO A 26 14.23 7.80 -18.38
CA PRO A 26 12.79 8.06 -18.46
C PRO A 26 12.22 7.68 -19.85
N GLN A 27 10.91 7.43 -19.92
CA GLN A 27 10.28 7.00 -21.18
C GLN A 27 10.03 8.15 -22.16
N GLY A 28 10.16 9.40 -21.69
CA GLY A 28 9.93 10.61 -22.47
C GLY A 28 10.94 11.71 -22.17
N ASN A 29 10.70 12.89 -22.73
CA ASN A 29 11.49 14.09 -22.54
C ASN A 29 10.62 15.32 -22.21
N ASN A 30 9.41 15.10 -21.71
CA ASN A 30 8.57 16.16 -21.19
C ASN A 30 9.17 16.73 -19.90
N SER A 31 8.82 17.96 -19.54
CA SER A 31 9.37 18.59 -18.33
C SER A 31 9.01 17.86 -17.03
N TRP A 32 7.92 17.10 -17.02
CA TRP A 32 7.51 16.29 -15.87
C TRP A 32 8.23 14.93 -15.80
N ASP A 33 8.86 14.43 -16.87
CA ASP A 33 9.66 13.20 -16.82
C ASP A 33 10.86 13.37 -15.85
N GLU A 34 11.37 14.60 -15.68
CA GLU A 34 12.42 14.91 -14.70
C GLU A 34 12.00 14.61 -13.24
N ASP A 35 10.70 14.70 -12.93
CA ASP A 35 10.20 14.34 -11.61
C ASP A 35 10.20 12.82 -11.40
N LEU A 36 9.96 12.04 -12.46
CA LEU A 36 10.09 10.57 -12.40
C LEU A 36 11.55 10.15 -12.24
N VAL A 37 12.49 10.85 -12.88
CA VAL A 37 13.93 10.63 -12.69
C VAL A 37 14.32 10.87 -11.24
N LYS A 38 13.88 11.97 -10.62
CA LYS A 38 14.17 12.24 -9.20
C LYS A 38 13.61 11.16 -8.28
N ILE A 39 12.38 10.68 -8.54
CA ILE A 39 11.80 9.57 -7.80
C ILE A 39 12.68 8.32 -7.94
N ASN A 40 13.16 8.01 -9.14
CA ASN A 40 14.05 6.87 -9.35
C ASN A 40 15.40 7.02 -8.62
N GLU A 41 16.03 8.18 -8.72
CA GLU A 41 17.32 8.46 -8.06
C GLU A 41 17.21 8.34 -6.53
N GLU A 42 16.10 8.77 -5.94
CA GLU A 42 15.90 8.73 -4.49
C GLU A 42 15.39 7.38 -3.98
N PHE A 43 14.43 6.77 -4.68
CA PHE A 43 13.69 5.60 -4.17
C PHE A 43 14.01 4.29 -4.90
N GLY A 44 14.75 4.34 -6.02
CA GLY A 44 15.16 3.16 -6.80
C GLY A 44 14.05 2.49 -7.60
N VAL A 45 12.89 3.14 -7.76
CA VAL A 45 11.74 2.63 -8.52
C VAL A 45 11.60 3.37 -9.85
N CYS A 46 11.39 2.62 -10.94
CA CYS A 46 11.10 3.18 -12.25
C CYS A 46 9.58 3.29 -12.43
N MET A 47 9.07 4.52 -12.52
CA MET A 47 7.66 4.78 -12.80
C MET A 47 7.41 4.70 -14.32
N ILE A 48 6.72 3.65 -14.78
CA ILE A 48 6.49 3.35 -16.21
C ILE A 48 5.04 3.69 -16.56
N TYR A 49 4.82 4.42 -17.64
CA TYR A 49 3.52 4.89 -18.11
C TYR A 49 3.16 4.53 -19.55
N LYS A 50 4.11 4.00 -20.34
CA LYS A 50 3.84 3.57 -21.72
C LYS A 50 4.70 2.38 -22.17
N ASP A 51 4.46 1.90 -23.39
CA ASP A 51 5.11 0.73 -23.99
C ASP A 51 4.96 -0.54 -23.14
N ILE A 52 3.88 -0.62 -22.35
CA ILE A 52 3.59 -1.76 -21.46
C ILE A 52 2.83 -2.82 -22.24
N GLU A 53 3.36 -4.03 -22.29
CA GLU A 53 2.74 -5.14 -23.03
C GLU A 53 1.94 -6.07 -22.11
N GLU A 54 1.01 -6.85 -22.66
CA GLU A 54 0.20 -7.79 -21.86
C GLU A 54 1.05 -8.79 -21.06
N GLY A 55 2.21 -9.18 -21.60
CA GLY A 55 3.17 -10.06 -20.93
C GLY A 55 3.89 -9.42 -19.74
N ASP A 56 3.82 -8.09 -19.59
CA ASP A 56 4.33 -7.38 -18.42
C ASP A 56 3.40 -7.48 -17.22
N TYR A 57 2.08 -7.56 -17.44
CA TYR A 57 1.11 -7.84 -16.39
C TYR A 57 0.98 -9.34 -16.10
N ASN A 58 0.99 -10.17 -17.15
CA ASN A 58 0.70 -11.60 -17.08
C ASN A 58 1.99 -12.42 -17.19
N ARG A 59 2.83 -12.36 -16.15
CA ARG A 59 4.07 -13.15 -16.11
C ARG A 59 3.77 -14.63 -16.25
N SER A 60 4.67 -15.38 -16.88
CA SER A 60 4.48 -16.82 -17.14
C SER A 60 4.34 -17.68 -15.88
N TRP A 61 4.73 -17.16 -14.71
CA TRP A 61 4.56 -17.81 -13.41
C TRP A 61 3.33 -17.34 -12.62
N THR A 62 2.60 -16.31 -13.08
CA THR A 62 1.42 -15.76 -12.38
C THR A 62 0.09 -16.38 -12.83
N GLY A 63 0.04 -17.30 -13.80
CA GLY A 63 -1.24 -17.92 -14.17
C GLY A 63 -1.19 -19.11 -15.13
N GLY A 64 -1.89 -20.18 -14.77
CA GLY A 64 -2.16 -21.35 -15.61
C GLY A 64 -3.27 -22.22 -14.99
N GLY A 65 -4.53 -21.80 -15.14
CA GLY A 65 -5.70 -22.54 -14.64
C GLY A 65 -7.04 -21.99 -15.16
N VAL A 66 -8.10 -22.80 -15.08
CA VAL A 66 -9.46 -22.56 -15.64
C VAL A 66 -10.21 -21.37 -15.00
N PHE A 67 -9.62 -20.73 -13.97
CA PHE A 67 -10.15 -19.55 -13.30
C PHE A 67 -9.08 -18.46 -13.09
N ALA A 68 -7.98 -18.50 -13.85
CA ALA A 68 -6.96 -17.48 -13.79
C ALA A 68 -7.50 -16.17 -14.37
N ALA A 69 -7.27 -15.07 -13.67
CA ALA A 69 -7.51 -13.74 -14.20
C ALA A 69 -6.45 -13.41 -15.26
N GLU A 70 -6.88 -12.79 -16.35
CA GLU A 70 -5.99 -12.11 -17.29
C GLU A 70 -6.02 -10.61 -16.98
N PHE A 71 -4.85 -10.01 -16.78
CA PHE A 71 -4.72 -8.60 -16.43
C PHE A 71 -4.48 -7.77 -17.68
N HIS A 72 -5.24 -6.69 -17.82
CA HIS A 72 -5.12 -5.76 -18.94
C HIS A 72 -5.03 -4.33 -18.43
N GLY A 73 -4.37 -3.48 -19.20
CA GLY A 73 -4.25 -2.05 -18.99
C GLY A 73 -3.69 -1.39 -20.24
N GLN A 74 -3.87 -0.09 -20.36
CA GLN A 74 -3.39 0.70 -21.50
C GLN A 74 -2.36 1.73 -21.03
N ASP A 75 -1.49 2.12 -21.96
CA ASP A 75 -0.57 3.22 -21.79
C ASP A 75 -1.30 4.53 -21.49
N LEU A 76 -0.63 5.41 -20.74
CA LEU A 76 -1.09 6.77 -20.52
C LEU A 76 -0.65 7.68 -21.67
N ASN A 77 -1.52 8.61 -22.07
CA ASN A 77 -1.11 9.77 -22.86
C ASN A 77 -0.36 10.81 -22.00
N ASP A 78 0.24 11.83 -22.61
CA ASP A 78 1.05 12.83 -21.88
C ASP A 78 0.28 13.58 -20.79
N GLU A 79 -1.01 13.91 -21.00
CA GLU A 79 -1.82 14.61 -19.99
C GLU A 79 -2.08 13.70 -18.78
N GLN A 80 -2.41 12.44 -19.06
CA GLN A 80 -2.58 11.40 -18.04
C GLN A 80 -1.26 11.17 -17.29
N ALA A 81 -0.16 10.93 -17.99
CA ALA A 81 1.14 10.69 -17.39
C ALA A 81 1.61 11.87 -16.52
N GLN A 82 1.37 13.11 -16.96
CA GLN A 82 1.65 14.30 -16.15
C GLN A 82 0.80 14.32 -14.86
N PHE A 83 -0.49 14.00 -14.95
CA PHE A 83 -1.36 13.91 -13.78
C PHE A 83 -0.86 12.87 -12.78
N TYR A 84 -0.54 11.65 -13.23
CA TYR A 84 -0.05 10.58 -12.37
C TYR A 84 1.29 10.94 -11.75
N THR A 85 2.21 11.54 -12.52
CA THR A 85 3.50 12.04 -12.04
C THR A 85 3.31 13.03 -10.88
N ASN A 86 2.41 14.01 -11.05
CA ASN A 86 2.09 14.98 -10.01
C ASN A 86 1.44 14.32 -8.78
N PHE A 87 0.56 13.35 -8.99
CA PHE A 87 -0.05 12.58 -7.91
C PHE A 87 1.01 11.84 -7.09
N PHE A 88 1.86 11.03 -7.74
CA PHE A 88 2.89 10.27 -7.04
C PHE A 88 3.90 11.16 -6.33
N LYS A 89 4.39 12.20 -7.01
CA LYS A 89 5.31 13.17 -6.43
C LYS A 89 4.72 13.80 -5.17
N ASN A 90 3.54 14.41 -5.26
CA ASN A 90 3.01 15.28 -4.20
C ASN A 90 2.20 14.52 -3.14
N HIS A 91 1.55 13.41 -3.49
CA HIS A 91 0.67 12.68 -2.59
C HIS A 91 1.26 11.37 -2.07
N VAL A 92 2.34 10.85 -2.66
CA VAL A 92 2.97 9.59 -2.23
C VAL A 92 4.42 9.84 -1.77
N PHE A 93 5.32 10.14 -2.70
CA PHE A 93 6.76 10.20 -2.43
C PHE A 93 7.18 11.38 -1.56
N ASN A 94 6.47 12.52 -1.61
CA ASN A 94 6.71 13.66 -0.71
C ASN A 94 6.52 13.33 0.78
N TYR A 95 5.90 12.18 1.11
CA TYR A 95 5.72 11.72 2.49
C TYR A 95 6.64 10.57 2.87
N LEU A 96 7.52 10.14 1.98
CA LEU A 96 8.40 8.99 2.16
C LEU A 96 9.86 9.44 2.16
N ASN A 97 10.76 8.53 2.53
CA ASN A 97 12.20 8.67 2.36
C ASN A 97 12.81 7.32 1.99
N ALA A 98 14.02 7.35 1.43
CA ALA A 98 14.69 6.16 0.92
C ALA A 98 14.93 5.06 1.99
N GLU A 99 15.11 5.44 3.26
CA GLU A 99 15.36 4.50 4.36
C GLU A 99 14.15 3.58 4.57
N ILE A 100 12.95 4.14 4.62
CA ILE A 100 11.75 3.33 4.86
C ILE A 100 11.34 2.49 3.65
N THR A 101 11.68 2.90 2.43
CA THR A 101 11.32 2.20 1.19
C THR A 101 12.37 1.20 0.71
N GLN A 102 13.52 1.12 1.37
CA GLN A 102 14.60 0.21 0.98
C GLN A 102 14.11 -1.25 1.01
N LYS A 103 14.24 -1.98 -0.10
CA LYS A 103 13.71 -3.36 -0.26
C LYS A 103 12.17 -3.49 -0.18
N VAL A 104 11.45 -2.39 -0.18
CA VAL A 104 9.97 -2.36 -0.16
C VAL A 104 9.42 -2.19 -1.57
N LEU A 105 9.93 -1.19 -2.29
CA LEU A 105 9.44 -0.86 -3.63
C LEU A 105 9.99 -1.85 -4.66
N PRO A 106 9.15 -2.29 -5.62
CA PRO A 106 9.61 -3.07 -6.76
C PRO A 106 10.49 -2.22 -7.69
N PRO A 107 11.26 -2.84 -8.60
CA PRO A 107 12.00 -2.10 -9.62
C PRO A 107 11.07 -1.32 -10.57
N TYR A 108 9.85 -1.81 -10.84
CA TYR A 108 8.88 -1.14 -11.69
C TYR A 108 7.59 -0.77 -10.97
N TYR A 109 7.06 0.42 -11.27
CA TYR A 109 5.73 0.83 -10.87
C TYR A 109 4.97 1.32 -12.10
N TYR A 110 3.95 0.57 -12.51
CA TYR A 110 3.14 0.85 -13.69
C TYR A 110 2.02 1.84 -13.36
N MET A 111 1.99 2.95 -14.07
CA MET A 111 0.94 3.95 -14.09
C MET A 111 0.13 3.73 -15.35
N VAL A 112 -1.13 3.32 -15.23
CA VAL A 112 -1.87 2.71 -16.34
C VAL A 112 -3.31 3.20 -16.43
N TYR A 113 -3.85 3.19 -17.64
CA TYR A 113 -5.25 3.50 -17.92
C TYR A 113 -6.07 2.21 -17.97
N ASP A 114 -7.28 2.24 -17.38
CA ASP A 114 -8.25 1.14 -17.44
C ASP A 114 -7.69 -0.23 -17.01
N TYR A 115 -6.94 -0.29 -15.91
CA TYR A 115 -6.42 -1.55 -15.40
C TYR A 115 -7.52 -2.42 -14.81
N HIS A 116 -7.57 -3.69 -15.23
CA HIS A 116 -8.60 -4.63 -14.81
C HIS A 116 -8.16 -6.09 -14.89
N ALA A 117 -8.81 -6.91 -14.07
CA ALA A 117 -8.80 -8.36 -14.21
C ALA A 117 -9.99 -8.81 -15.06
N LEU A 118 -9.72 -9.66 -16.05
CA LEU A 118 -10.71 -10.31 -16.90
C LEU A 118 -10.84 -11.78 -16.50
N TYR A 119 -12.03 -12.18 -16.09
CA TYR A 119 -12.34 -13.56 -15.73
C TYR A 119 -13.23 -14.20 -16.81
N SER A 120 -12.76 -15.31 -17.38
CA SER A 120 -13.48 -16.05 -18.42
C SER A 120 -14.26 -17.23 -17.84
N PHE A 121 -15.59 -17.23 -18.03
CA PHE A 121 -16.52 -18.29 -17.63
C PHE A 121 -17.26 -18.83 -18.87
N GLY A 122 -16.57 -19.65 -19.67
CA GLY A 122 -17.10 -20.13 -20.95
C GLY A 122 -17.24 -18.97 -21.94
N THR A 123 -18.46 -18.63 -22.34
CA THR A 123 -18.74 -17.50 -23.26
C THR A 123 -18.95 -16.16 -22.53
N MET A 124 -18.96 -16.16 -21.19
CA MET A 124 -19.12 -14.95 -20.38
C MET A 124 -17.75 -14.45 -19.95
N GLN A 125 -17.53 -13.13 -20.08
CA GLN A 125 -16.37 -12.45 -19.53
C GLN A 125 -16.83 -11.47 -18.45
N LEU A 126 -16.16 -11.47 -17.31
CA LEU A 126 -16.37 -10.52 -16.23
C LEU A 126 -15.13 -9.64 -16.10
N LYS A 127 -15.30 -8.34 -16.38
CA LYS A 127 -14.31 -7.30 -16.12
C LYS A 127 -14.45 -6.82 -14.68
N SER A 128 -13.35 -6.83 -13.94
CA SER A 128 -13.23 -6.25 -12.59
C SER A 128 -12.17 -5.17 -12.62
N GLU A 129 -12.57 -3.91 -12.45
CA GLU A 129 -11.66 -2.77 -12.39
C GLU A 129 -10.74 -2.89 -11.17
N MET A 130 -9.47 -2.49 -11.34
CA MET A 130 -8.47 -2.56 -10.29
C MET A 130 -7.70 -1.25 -10.19
N SER A 131 -7.83 -0.56 -9.06
CA SER A 131 -7.09 0.69 -8.84
C SER A 131 -5.64 0.46 -8.44
N PHE A 132 -5.36 -0.59 -7.67
CA PHE A 132 -4.04 -0.85 -7.11
C PHE A 132 -3.74 -2.35 -7.16
N TYR A 133 -2.49 -2.70 -7.43
CA TYR A 133 -2.01 -4.07 -7.37
C TYR A 133 -0.55 -4.11 -6.91
N THR A 134 -0.30 -4.70 -5.74
CA THR A 134 0.98 -4.62 -5.01
C THR A 134 1.51 -6.00 -4.55
N ASP A 135 0.90 -7.07 -5.04
CA ASP A 135 1.24 -8.45 -4.66
C ASP A 135 2.48 -9.00 -5.38
N ASN A 136 2.84 -8.43 -6.54
CA ASN A 136 3.99 -8.87 -7.32
C ASN A 136 5.31 -8.30 -6.79
N LEU A 137 6.37 -9.12 -6.93
CA LEU A 137 7.72 -8.79 -6.46
C LEU A 137 8.48 -7.87 -7.42
N ASP A 138 8.18 -7.93 -8.71
CA ASP A 138 8.90 -7.23 -9.77
C ASP A 138 8.19 -5.96 -10.27
N PHE A 139 6.88 -5.82 -10.02
CA PHE A 139 6.16 -4.59 -10.34
C PHE A 139 4.93 -4.35 -9.47
N TRP A 140 4.57 -3.09 -9.28
CA TRP A 140 3.27 -2.66 -8.75
C TRP A 140 2.49 -1.88 -9.81
N VAL A 141 1.19 -1.73 -9.62
CA VAL A 141 0.30 -1.02 -10.56
C VAL A 141 -0.59 -0.02 -9.82
N THR A 142 -0.77 1.16 -10.41
CA THR A 142 -1.80 2.13 -10.04
C THR A 142 -2.58 2.56 -11.27
N CYS A 143 -3.91 2.51 -11.14
CA CYS A 143 -4.89 2.98 -12.11
C CYS A 143 -5.91 3.88 -11.38
N LEU A 144 -5.92 5.15 -11.73
CA LEU A 144 -6.79 6.17 -11.16
C LEU A 144 -7.92 6.56 -12.12
N GLU A 145 -7.91 6.07 -13.35
CA GLU A 145 -8.94 6.36 -14.34
C GLU A 145 -9.08 5.22 -15.35
N GLY A 146 -10.29 5.01 -15.85
CA GLY A 146 -10.58 3.97 -16.82
C GLY A 146 -11.93 4.16 -17.50
N ASP A 147 -12.26 3.23 -18.38
CA ASP A 147 -13.52 3.23 -19.10
C ASP A 147 -14.66 2.78 -18.19
N VAL A 148 -15.87 3.25 -18.50
CA VAL A 148 -17.07 2.76 -17.82
C VAL A 148 -17.28 1.29 -18.18
N ASN A 149 -17.41 0.44 -17.17
CA ASN A 149 -17.81 -0.95 -17.36
C ASN A 149 -19.22 -0.99 -17.96
N PRO A 150 -19.41 -1.57 -19.16
CA PRO A 150 -20.71 -1.54 -19.82
C PRO A 150 -21.77 -2.41 -19.12
N LEU A 151 -21.36 -3.32 -18.24
CA LEU A 151 -22.27 -4.23 -17.50
C LEU A 151 -22.63 -3.69 -16.11
N THR A 152 -21.64 -3.19 -15.37
CA THR A 152 -21.83 -2.74 -13.98
C THR A 152 -21.99 -1.23 -13.85
N PHE A 153 -21.65 -0.48 -14.91
CA PHE A 153 -21.53 0.99 -14.91
C PHE A 153 -20.49 1.53 -13.92
N ALA A 154 -19.64 0.67 -13.35
CA ALA A 154 -18.50 1.08 -12.54
C ALA A 154 -17.47 1.80 -13.42
N GLN A 155 -16.77 2.78 -12.84
CA GLN A 155 -15.70 3.49 -13.53
C GLN A 155 -14.67 3.94 -12.50
N LEU A 156 -13.38 3.80 -12.82
CA LEU A 156 -12.32 4.49 -12.10
C LEU A 156 -12.26 5.94 -12.59
N VAL A 157 -12.33 6.88 -11.65
CA VAL A 157 -12.34 8.31 -11.94
C VAL A 157 -11.23 8.97 -11.14
N ARG A 158 -10.47 9.85 -11.81
CA ARG A 158 -9.38 10.61 -11.18
C ARG A 158 -9.87 11.24 -9.86
N PRO A 159 -9.04 11.27 -8.80
CA PRO A 159 -9.41 11.94 -7.56
C PRO A 159 -9.68 13.43 -7.81
N LYS A 160 -10.76 13.96 -7.23
CA LYS A 160 -11.21 15.36 -7.40
C LYS A 160 -11.27 16.11 -6.08
N THR A 161 -11.61 15.40 -5.01
CA THR A 161 -11.75 15.97 -3.67
C THR A 161 -10.57 15.58 -2.78
N ALA A 162 -10.36 16.31 -1.69
CA ALA A 162 -9.33 15.98 -0.72
C ALA A 162 -9.49 14.55 -0.16
N GLU A 163 -10.74 14.09 0.01
CA GLU A 163 -11.04 12.72 0.41
C GLU A 163 -10.67 11.70 -0.68
N ASP A 164 -10.96 11.97 -1.96
CA ASP A 164 -10.56 11.06 -3.04
C ASP A 164 -9.03 10.89 -3.09
N TYR A 165 -8.29 12.01 -3.00
CA TYR A 165 -6.84 11.98 -2.93
C TYR A 165 -6.34 11.27 -1.67
N LEU A 166 -7.05 11.39 -0.54
CA LEU A 166 -6.70 10.71 0.72
C LEU A 166 -6.88 9.20 0.57
N MET A 167 -7.98 8.76 -0.02
CA MET A 167 -8.26 7.36 -0.27
C MET A 167 -7.21 6.76 -1.21
N CYS A 168 -6.87 7.44 -2.31
CA CYS A 168 -5.88 6.94 -3.26
C CYS A 168 -4.48 6.83 -2.63
N ARG A 169 -3.97 7.91 -2.00
CA ARG A 169 -2.64 7.87 -1.38
C ARG A 169 -2.58 6.93 -0.18
N GLY A 170 -3.67 6.87 0.59
CA GLY A 170 -3.76 6.07 1.80
C GLY A 170 -3.61 4.58 1.54
N VAL A 171 -4.24 4.07 0.46
CA VAL A 171 -4.05 2.67 0.04
C VAL A 171 -2.59 2.40 -0.30
N ILE A 172 -1.96 3.24 -1.13
CA ILE A 172 -0.55 3.05 -1.52
C ILE A 172 0.37 3.10 -0.30
N LEU A 173 0.23 4.12 0.55
CA LEU A 173 1.10 4.33 1.71
C LEU A 173 0.92 3.23 2.76
N LYS A 174 -0.30 2.69 2.95
CA LYS A 174 -0.54 1.53 3.81
C LYS A 174 0.32 0.35 3.38
N GLU A 175 0.29 0.01 2.09
CA GLU A 175 1.05 -1.12 1.54
C GLU A 175 2.56 -0.93 1.70
N ILE A 176 3.05 0.30 1.50
CA ILE A 176 4.46 0.64 1.72
C ILE A 176 4.83 0.46 3.20
N PHE A 177 4.04 0.98 4.13
CA PHE A 177 4.35 0.87 5.57
C PHE A 177 4.22 -0.56 6.09
N GLU A 178 3.25 -1.32 5.61
CA GLU A 178 3.10 -2.74 5.92
C GLU A 178 4.36 -3.51 5.55
N LYS A 179 4.81 -3.41 4.30
CA LYS A 179 6.04 -4.05 3.81
C LYS A 179 7.29 -3.50 4.50
N ALA A 180 7.35 -2.20 4.80
CA ALA A 180 8.47 -1.59 5.54
C ALA A 180 8.63 -2.18 6.95
N ILE A 181 7.52 -2.53 7.61
CA ILE A 181 7.55 -3.26 8.88
C ILE A 181 8.01 -4.70 8.66
N GLU A 182 7.49 -5.39 7.64
CA GLU A 182 7.85 -6.79 7.33
C GLU A 182 9.35 -6.97 7.05
N VAL A 183 9.97 -6.03 6.32
CA VAL A 183 11.41 -6.08 6.02
C VAL A 183 12.28 -5.47 7.13
N GLY A 184 11.66 -4.92 8.19
CA GLY A 184 12.34 -4.39 9.37
C GLY A 184 12.87 -2.97 9.26
N ASN A 185 12.48 -2.20 8.23
CA ASN A 185 12.82 -0.78 8.13
C ASN A 185 12.07 0.05 9.19
N ILE A 186 10.86 -0.39 9.57
CA ILE A 186 10.11 0.15 10.69
C ILE A 186 9.99 -0.94 11.76
N VAL A 187 10.69 -0.74 12.87
CA VAL A 187 10.66 -1.66 14.01
C VAL A 187 9.56 -1.22 14.98
N VAL A 188 8.76 -2.17 15.47
CA VAL A 188 7.72 -1.92 16.48
C VAL A 188 8.41 -1.71 17.85
N PRO A 189 8.27 -0.54 18.49
CA PRO A 189 8.85 -0.32 19.81
C PRO A 189 8.23 -1.22 20.87
N GLU A 190 9.02 -1.74 21.81
CA GLU A 190 8.48 -2.57 22.90
C GLU A 190 7.43 -1.78 23.73
N GLU A 191 7.68 -0.49 23.95
CA GLU A 191 6.82 0.39 24.75
C GLU A 191 5.42 0.56 24.15
N PHE A 192 5.27 0.39 22.83
CA PHE A 192 3.97 0.43 22.16
C PHE A 192 3.01 -0.59 22.79
N ASN A 193 3.49 -1.79 23.11
CA ASN A 193 2.67 -2.90 23.60
C ASN A 193 2.27 -2.76 25.07
N THR A 194 2.85 -1.82 25.80
CA THR A 194 2.53 -1.59 27.22
C THR A 194 1.03 -1.33 27.40
N GLY A 195 0.37 -2.13 28.23
CA GLY A 195 -1.06 -1.98 28.53
C GLY A 195 -2.02 -2.58 27.51
N ILE A 196 -1.52 -3.25 26.45
CA ILE A 196 -2.35 -3.96 25.48
C ILE A 196 -2.29 -5.46 25.77
N ASP A 197 -3.45 -6.06 26.04
CA ASP A 197 -3.58 -7.52 26.22
C ASP A 197 -4.18 -8.15 24.95
N TYR A 198 -3.34 -8.95 24.28
CA TYR A 198 -3.61 -9.68 23.04
C TYR A 198 -4.13 -11.11 23.25
N GLN A 199 -4.47 -11.50 24.47
CA GLN A 199 -4.90 -12.87 24.81
C GLN A 199 -6.37 -12.95 25.18
N THR A 200 -6.87 -12.00 25.97
CA THR A 200 -8.27 -12.02 26.41
C THR A 200 -9.22 -11.71 25.25
N GLU A 201 -10.33 -12.45 25.18
CA GLU A 201 -11.37 -12.24 24.18
C GLU A 201 -11.98 -10.84 24.27
N ILE A 202 -12.31 -10.28 23.11
CA ILE A 202 -12.85 -8.93 22.95
C ILE A 202 -14.35 -8.95 22.64
N THR A 203 -15.01 -7.86 22.96
CA THR A 203 -16.36 -7.55 22.51
C THR A 203 -16.31 -6.49 21.42
N TYR A 204 -17.12 -6.60 20.36
CA TYR A 204 -17.07 -5.65 19.23
C TYR A 204 -18.44 -5.20 18.72
N LYS A 205 -19.50 -5.92 19.08
CA LYS A 205 -20.85 -5.67 18.56
C LYS A 205 -21.39 -4.33 19.05
N VAL A 206 -22.17 -3.68 18.19
CA VAL A 206 -22.93 -2.47 18.52
C VAL A 206 -23.82 -2.75 19.74
N GLY A 207 -23.85 -1.80 20.69
CA GLY A 207 -24.56 -1.90 21.96
C GLY A 207 -23.71 -2.44 23.14
N TYR A 208 -22.50 -2.93 22.87
CA TYR A 208 -21.56 -3.43 23.89
C TYR A 208 -20.39 -2.46 24.15
N GLU A 209 -20.48 -1.21 23.69
CA GLU A 209 -19.39 -0.23 23.78
C GLU A 209 -19.04 0.15 25.23
N ASN A 210 -19.90 -0.20 26.19
CA ASN A 210 -19.66 0.02 27.62
C ASN A 210 -19.02 -1.19 28.32
N ASP A 211 -18.86 -2.32 27.64
CA ASP A 211 -18.10 -3.48 28.13
C ASP A 211 -16.62 -3.10 28.26
N ASP A 212 -15.95 -3.56 29.32
CA ASP A 212 -14.52 -3.32 29.55
C ASP A 212 -13.64 -4.07 28.54
N ASN A 213 -14.15 -5.18 27.99
CA ASN A 213 -13.51 -5.92 26.91
C ASN A 213 -13.88 -5.40 25.52
N TYR A 214 -14.60 -4.29 25.39
CA TYR A 214 -14.85 -3.68 24.09
C TYR A 214 -13.52 -3.33 23.41
N TYR A 215 -13.31 -3.78 22.17
CA TYR A 215 -11.99 -3.80 21.52
C TYR A 215 -11.28 -2.43 21.51
N VAL A 216 -12.03 -1.33 21.33
CA VAL A 216 -11.47 0.02 21.34
C VAL A 216 -10.99 0.43 22.74
N LYS A 217 -11.72 0.08 23.81
CA LYS A 217 -11.24 0.35 25.18
C LYS A 217 -9.94 -0.39 25.47
N ARG A 218 -9.79 -1.56 24.85
CA ARG A 218 -8.65 -2.48 24.99
C ARG A 218 -7.43 -2.09 24.15
N GLY A 219 -7.46 -0.96 23.45
CA GLY A 219 -6.31 -0.47 22.70
C GLY A 219 -6.23 -0.99 21.26
N PHE A 220 -7.34 -1.47 20.69
CA PHE A 220 -7.42 -1.88 19.29
C PHE A 220 -8.24 -0.87 18.49
N PRO A 221 -7.67 -0.17 17.49
CA PRO A 221 -8.39 0.86 16.73
C PRO A 221 -9.37 0.28 15.71
N GLY A 222 -9.38 -1.05 15.52
CA GLY A 222 -10.04 -1.75 14.44
C GLY A 222 -9.01 -2.38 13.50
N ILE A 223 -9.44 -2.82 12.32
CA ILE A 223 -8.57 -3.36 11.30
C ILE A 223 -8.93 -2.79 9.92
N MET A 224 -7.91 -2.30 9.22
CA MET A 224 -7.96 -1.83 7.85
C MET A 224 -7.42 -2.94 6.94
N TYR A 225 -8.30 -3.52 6.12
CA TYR A 225 -7.94 -4.59 5.17
C TYR A 225 -7.55 -3.99 3.81
N THR A 226 -8.39 -4.17 2.78
CA THR A 226 -8.12 -3.75 1.40
C THR A 226 -8.56 -2.32 1.10
N THR A 227 -9.54 -1.80 1.84
CA THR A 227 -9.99 -0.41 1.71
C THR A 227 -9.29 0.47 2.72
N PHE A 228 -9.14 1.77 2.42
CA PHE A 228 -8.57 2.75 3.35
C PHE A 228 -9.55 3.20 4.44
N ASN A 229 -10.29 2.24 5.03
CA ASN A 229 -11.26 2.44 6.10
C ASN A 229 -11.16 1.33 7.16
N PHE A 230 -11.45 1.68 8.41
CA PHE A 230 -11.45 0.73 9.51
C PHE A 230 -12.74 -0.09 9.56
N SER A 231 -12.57 -1.39 9.75
CA SER A 231 -13.61 -2.31 10.20
C SER A 231 -13.42 -2.64 11.68
N ASP A 232 -14.49 -3.09 12.35
CA ASP A 232 -14.39 -3.58 13.72
C ASP A 232 -13.45 -4.78 13.82
N LEU A 233 -12.67 -4.85 14.90
CA LEU A 233 -11.89 -6.04 15.22
C LEU A 233 -12.81 -7.12 15.81
N GLN A 234 -13.08 -8.17 15.03
CA GLN A 234 -14.06 -9.20 15.39
C GLN A 234 -13.53 -10.29 16.33
N SER A 235 -12.21 -10.43 16.44
CA SER A 235 -11.55 -11.40 17.32
C SER A 235 -10.14 -10.93 17.64
N VAL A 236 -9.70 -11.13 18.89
CA VAL A 236 -8.33 -10.85 19.32
C VAL A 236 -7.30 -11.70 18.55
N THR A 237 -7.70 -12.87 18.05
CA THR A 237 -6.82 -13.76 17.27
C THR A 237 -6.47 -13.22 15.88
N LYS A 238 -7.16 -12.18 15.41
CA LYS A 238 -6.90 -11.53 14.11
C LYS A 238 -5.85 -10.43 14.20
N ILE A 239 -5.33 -10.14 15.39
CA ILE A 239 -4.39 -9.04 15.60
C ILE A 239 -3.22 -9.50 16.46
N ASN A 240 -2.03 -9.01 16.13
CA ASN A 240 -0.81 -9.22 16.88
C ASN A 240 -0.11 -7.85 17.07
N PRO A 241 0.95 -7.75 17.88
CA PRO A 241 1.69 -6.50 18.09
C PRO A 241 2.06 -5.75 16.81
N GLN A 242 2.57 -6.46 15.81
CA GLN A 242 3.01 -5.87 14.54
C GLN A 242 1.84 -5.34 13.72
N THR A 243 0.80 -6.14 13.53
CA THR A 243 -0.39 -5.73 12.81
C THR A 243 -1.10 -4.58 13.54
N ASN A 244 -1.16 -4.59 14.88
CA ASN A 244 -1.76 -3.51 15.65
C ASN A 244 -0.99 -2.20 15.46
N PHE A 245 0.34 -2.25 15.50
CA PHE A 245 1.18 -1.09 15.24
C PHE A 245 0.92 -0.49 13.86
N LEU A 246 0.84 -1.34 12.81
CA LEU A 246 0.43 -0.90 11.47
C LEU A 246 -0.97 -0.26 11.49
N GLN A 247 -1.93 -0.81 12.23
CA GLN A 247 -3.26 -0.19 12.36
C GLN A 247 -3.19 1.19 12.98
N TYR A 248 -2.27 1.47 13.91
CA TYR A 248 -2.07 2.81 14.44
C TYR A 248 -1.37 3.76 13.48
N ILE A 249 -0.45 3.27 12.63
CA ILE A 249 0.08 4.07 11.51
C ILE A 249 -1.09 4.48 10.62
N ASN A 250 -1.89 3.51 10.16
CA ASN A 250 -3.08 3.72 9.33
C ASN A 250 -4.07 4.70 9.98
N LEU A 251 -4.26 4.61 11.30
CA LEU A 251 -5.12 5.52 12.05
C LEU A 251 -4.58 6.95 12.06
N GLY A 252 -3.26 7.10 12.19
CA GLY A 252 -2.56 8.39 12.15
C GLY A 252 -2.65 9.07 10.79
N MET A 253 -2.69 8.30 9.70
CA MET A 253 -2.80 8.79 8.33
C MET A 253 -4.24 8.85 7.76
N ARG A 254 -5.24 8.30 8.46
CA ARG A 254 -6.64 8.31 8.02
C ARG A 254 -7.48 9.45 8.61
N TYR A 255 -7.26 9.78 9.89
CA TYR A 255 -8.10 10.73 10.61
C TYR A 255 -7.26 11.83 11.25
N THR A 256 -7.78 13.06 11.21
CA THR A 256 -7.32 14.15 12.06
C THR A 256 -7.59 13.84 13.53
N LYS A 257 -6.98 14.63 14.43
CA LYS A 257 -7.23 14.47 15.87
C LYS A 257 -8.70 14.72 16.20
N GLU A 258 -9.28 15.74 15.58
CA GLU A 258 -10.64 16.21 15.80
C GLU A 258 -11.66 15.19 15.29
N GLU A 259 -11.45 14.65 14.09
CA GLU A 259 -12.31 13.59 13.53
C GLU A 259 -12.26 12.33 14.39
N TYR A 260 -11.07 11.92 14.83
CA TYR A 260 -10.95 10.71 15.66
C TYR A 260 -11.57 10.91 17.04
N GLU A 261 -11.42 12.08 17.66
CA GLU A 261 -12.09 12.41 18.94
C GLU A 261 -13.62 12.35 18.79
N ALA A 262 -14.18 12.82 17.66
CA ALA A 262 -15.61 12.73 17.39
C ALA A 262 -16.09 11.27 17.21
N LEU A 263 -15.29 10.42 16.55
CA LEU A 263 -15.62 9.00 16.31
C LEU A 263 -15.45 8.12 17.55
N ARG A 264 -14.39 8.38 18.33
CA ARG A 264 -13.95 7.59 19.48
C ARG A 264 -13.45 8.54 20.57
N PRO A 265 -14.33 9.11 21.41
CA PRO A 265 -13.91 10.10 22.41
C PRO A 265 -12.86 9.57 23.38
N SER A 266 -11.81 10.35 23.61
CA SER A 266 -10.70 10.05 24.54
C SER A 266 -11.18 9.81 25.97
N SER A 267 -12.27 10.46 26.38
CA SER A 267 -12.92 10.25 27.68
C SER A 267 -13.46 8.83 27.87
N LYS A 268 -13.76 8.13 26.77
CA LYS A 268 -14.26 6.74 26.77
C LYS A 268 -13.19 5.73 26.36
N TYR A 269 -12.28 6.12 25.48
CA TYR A 269 -11.26 5.25 24.91
C TYR A 269 -9.84 5.84 25.07
N PRO A 270 -9.34 6.05 26.30
CA PRO A 270 -8.08 6.75 26.53
C PRO A 270 -6.87 6.02 25.93
N LEU A 271 -6.86 4.68 25.98
CA LEU A 271 -5.72 3.87 25.53
C LEU A 271 -5.45 4.01 24.02
N VAL A 272 -6.49 4.01 23.17
CA VAL A 272 -6.29 4.20 21.72
C VAL A 272 -5.78 5.60 21.38
N HIS A 273 -6.13 6.62 22.17
CA HIS A 273 -5.61 7.97 21.97
C HIS A 273 -4.14 8.07 22.39
N GLU A 274 -3.79 7.48 23.53
CA GLU A 274 -2.39 7.38 23.99
C GLU A 274 -1.52 6.69 22.92
N LYS A 275 -1.96 5.52 22.43
CA LYS A 275 -1.20 4.74 21.44
C LYS A 275 -1.16 5.41 20.07
N ARG A 276 -2.24 6.07 19.64
CA ARG A 276 -2.23 6.88 18.40
C ARG A 276 -1.20 8.00 18.48
N GLN A 277 -1.18 8.75 19.58
CA GLN A 277 -0.21 9.83 19.77
C GLN A 277 1.21 9.29 19.82
N PHE A 278 1.44 8.19 20.55
CA PHE A 278 2.74 7.51 20.59
C PHE A 278 3.25 7.15 19.20
N VAL A 279 2.41 6.53 18.35
CA VAL A 279 2.82 6.11 17.00
C VAL A 279 3.08 7.31 16.09
N ILE A 280 2.25 8.36 16.15
CA ILE A 280 2.49 9.61 15.41
C ILE A 280 3.85 10.20 15.78
N ASP A 281 4.14 10.32 17.08
CA ASP A 281 5.39 10.91 17.55
C ASP A 281 6.59 10.02 17.25
N TYR A 282 6.43 8.69 17.34
CA TYR A 282 7.46 7.73 16.98
C TYR A 282 7.82 7.81 15.50
N MET A 283 6.83 7.73 14.60
CA MET A 283 7.05 7.79 13.14
C MET A 283 7.74 9.10 12.74
N LYS A 284 7.32 10.22 13.33
CA LYS A 284 7.93 11.52 13.04
C LYS A 284 9.35 11.64 13.58
N ARG A 285 9.60 11.22 14.81
CA ARG A 285 10.90 11.39 15.48
C ARG A 285 11.95 10.40 14.99
N VAL A 286 11.57 9.15 14.74
CA VAL A 286 12.49 8.05 14.44
C VAL A 286 12.66 7.86 12.94
N HIS A 287 11.58 7.97 12.17
CA HIS A 287 11.61 7.70 10.73
C HIS A 287 11.43 8.96 9.86
N ASN A 288 11.28 10.15 10.46
CA ASN A 288 10.99 11.39 9.75
C ASN A 288 9.72 11.31 8.87
N ILE A 289 8.70 10.59 9.34
CA ILE A 289 7.40 10.45 8.65
C ILE A 289 6.31 11.18 9.43
N ASP A 290 5.75 12.23 8.83
CA ASP A 290 4.66 13.00 9.43
C ASP A 290 3.29 12.45 9.01
N LEU A 291 2.75 11.52 9.81
CA LEU A 291 1.43 10.94 9.57
C LEU A 291 0.30 11.98 9.53
N VAL A 292 0.44 13.08 10.28
CA VAL A 292 -0.57 14.15 10.32
C VAL A 292 -0.55 14.96 9.02
N ALA A 293 0.63 15.16 8.42
CA ALA A 293 0.75 15.77 7.10
C ALA A 293 0.11 14.90 6.01
N ILE A 294 0.22 13.57 6.11
CA ILE A 294 -0.42 12.64 5.17
C ILE A 294 -1.94 12.78 5.21
N VAL A 295 -2.57 12.87 6.39
CA VAL A 295 -4.04 13.08 6.48
C VAL A 295 -4.45 14.35 5.75
N ARG A 296 -3.71 15.45 5.97
CA ARG A 296 -4.05 16.77 5.42
C ARG A 296 -3.88 16.82 3.90
N GLY A 297 -2.87 16.15 3.36
CA GLY A 297 -2.54 16.25 1.95
C GLY A 297 -1.88 17.59 1.58
N PRO A 298 -1.37 17.73 0.34
CA PRO A 298 -1.00 19.03 -0.20
C PRO A 298 -2.25 19.88 -0.50
N GLU A 299 -2.05 21.18 -0.74
CA GLU A 299 -3.10 22.03 -1.31
C GLU A 299 -3.47 21.56 -2.72
N LEU A 300 -4.78 21.49 -3.02
CA LEU A 300 -5.32 21.04 -4.31
C LEU A 300 -5.41 22.17 -5.34
#